data_AF-A0A662H2Z4-F1
#
_entry.id   AF-A0A662H2Z4-F1
#
_cell.length_a   1.000
_cell.length_b   1.000
_cell.length_c   1.000
_cell.angle_alpha   90.00
_cell.angle_beta   90.00
_cell.angle_gamma   90.00
#
_symmetry.space_group_name_H-M   'P 1'
#
loop_
_entity.id
_entity.type
_entity.pdbx_description
1 polymer ?
#
loop_
_entity_poly.entity_id
_entity_poly.type
_entity_poly.pdbx_seq_one_letter_code
_entity_poly.pdbx_strand_id
1 'polypeptide(L)'
;MKYIGLLPREYKPENVEKAIEEFWERNKIYEKLRERLKKAPKFYFLDGPPYPSSELIHVGTGWNKVIKDVVMRFKRMQGFNVRDQPGYDCHGLPIEIAVEKKLGFKSKKDIENFGVENFISECMKLALRNSEAMSKQFKDLGVSMDWQHPYLTLNKEYIESAWWIVRKAHELGLLEKGVKVLHWCPRCETVLADYETEYKNLEDPSIFVKFPVKGEERKFIVIWTTTPWTLPSNVGVMVHPDFEYAEVEVNGEILIMAKERVDVVLEPLGLPYRIARTFKGSELEGLKYRPPLEEEVLAQRELKGAHRVVLSSEYVNLEEGTGCVHLATAHGAEDFEVGRKYGLPLLLIVDNSGRFTERAGKYSGKRVREANREIVEDLRRKGLLLYASTVVHEYPVCWRCKTPLILKATEQWFIRVTALKGKLLEEAEKVNWIPRWAGASRFRNWLQALKDWVITRQRYWGTPAPIWVCDKCGYYEVIGSLEELAEKKPEANRVPDLHKPWIDNITYPCPKCGGLMKRIPDVLDVWLDSGVAFYASLGYPR
;
A
#
# COMPACT_ATOMS: atom_id res chain seq x y z
N MET A 1 -52.21 -31.81 28.77
CA MET A 1 -52.07 -30.36 28.55
C MET A 1 -50.79 -29.90 29.22
N LYS A 2 -49.79 -29.46 28.44
CA LYS A 2 -48.45 -29.07 28.91
C LYS A 2 -48.53 -27.66 29.54
N TYR A 3 -47.89 -27.52 30.69
CA TYR A 3 -47.71 -26.29 31.47
C TYR A 3 -47.54 -25.04 30.59
N ILE A 4 -48.53 -24.15 30.60
CA ILE A 4 -48.29 -22.74 30.32
C ILE A 4 -47.83 -22.16 31.65
N GLY A 5 -46.52 -22.10 31.87
CA GLY A 5 -45.95 -21.41 33.02
C GLY A 5 -46.31 -19.93 32.97
N LEU A 6 -46.50 -19.31 34.14
CA LEU A 6 -46.62 -17.85 34.24
C LEU A 6 -45.30 -17.23 33.76
N LEU A 7 -45.35 -16.47 32.65
CA LEU A 7 -44.19 -15.72 32.20
C LEU A 7 -43.85 -14.65 33.26
N PRO A 8 -42.60 -14.56 33.72
CA PRO A 8 -42.19 -13.50 34.64
C PRO A 8 -42.42 -12.14 33.97
N ARG A 9 -42.87 -11.15 34.77
CA ARG A 9 -43.10 -9.77 34.27
C ARG A 9 -41.79 -9.07 33.91
N GLU A 10 -40.67 -9.53 34.45
CA GLU A 10 -39.34 -8.96 34.23
C GLU A 10 -38.57 -9.80 33.21
N TYR A 11 -38.14 -9.19 32.11
CA TYR A 11 -37.25 -9.82 31.13
C TYR A 11 -35.80 -9.63 31.56
N LYS A 12 -35.12 -10.74 31.90
CA LYS A 12 -33.68 -10.78 32.20
C LYS A 12 -32.94 -11.45 31.05
N PRO A 13 -32.35 -10.69 30.10
CA PRO A 13 -31.73 -11.25 28.90
C PRO A 13 -30.72 -12.35 29.21
N GLU A 14 -29.83 -12.13 30.18
CA GLU A 14 -28.78 -13.07 30.58
C GLU A 14 -29.31 -14.48 30.91
N ASN A 15 -30.45 -14.56 31.59
CA ASN A 15 -31.06 -15.84 31.95
C ASN A 15 -31.71 -16.52 30.73
N VAL A 16 -32.34 -15.72 29.86
CA VAL A 16 -33.06 -16.23 28.69
C VAL A 16 -32.07 -16.67 27.62
N GLU A 17 -31.08 -15.84 27.29
CA GLU A 17 -30.04 -16.12 26.31
C GLU A 17 -29.28 -17.39 26.69
N LYS A 18 -28.80 -17.48 27.94
CA LYS A 18 -28.12 -18.67 28.45
C LYS A 18 -28.99 -19.93 28.36
N ALA A 19 -30.26 -19.85 28.76
CA ALA A 19 -31.17 -21.00 28.68
C ALA A 19 -31.44 -21.44 27.22
N ILE A 20 -31.49 -20.48 26.28
CA ILE A 20 -31.68 -20.76 24.85
C ILE A 20 -30.42 -21.34 24.23
N GLU A 21 -29.23 -20.85 24.57
CA GLU A 21 -27.94 -21.40 24.15
C GLU A 21 -27.79 -22.85 24.61
N GLU A 22 -27.99 -23.12 25.90
CA GLU A 22 -27.96 -24.49 26.44
C GLU A 22 -28.97 -25.40 25.75
N PHE A 23 -30.16 -24.87 25.43
CA PHE A 23 -31.16 -25.61 24.65
C PHE A 23 -30.67 -25.91 23.23
N TRP A 24 -30.08 -24.94 22.53
CA TRP A 24 -29.55 -25.13 21.18
C TRP A 24 -28.43 -26.18 21.13
N GLU A 25 -27.48 -26.10 22.05
CA GLU A 25 -26.36 -27.04 22.16
C GLU A 25 -26.85 -28.44 22.50
N ARG A 26 -27.62 -28.60 23.59
CA ARG A 26 -28.14 -29.91 24.04
C ARG A 26 -28.96 -30.60 22.96
N ASN A 27 -29.72 -29.85 22.17
CA ASN A 27 -30.58 -30.39 21.13
C ASN A 27 -29.93 -30.46 19.74
N LYS A 28 -28.66 -30.04 19.60
CA LYS A 28 -27.94 -30.00 18.31
C LYS A 28 -28.75 -29.30 17.22
N ILE A 29 -29.28 -28.11 17.57
CA ILE A 29 -30.24 -27.38 16.72
C ILE A 29 -29.59 -26.97 15.41
N TYR A 30 -28.33 -26.55 15.44
CA TYR A 30 -27.59 -26.18 14.24
C TYR A 30 -27.48 -27.37 13.28
N GLU A 31 -27.03 -28.53 13.76
CA GLU A 31 -26.85 -29.73 12.95
C GLU A 31 -28.17 -30.25 12.38
N LYS A 32 -29.24 -30.24 13.19
CA LYS A 32 -30.59 -30.60 12.72
C LYS A 32 -31.09 -29.64 11.63
N LEU A 33 -30.80 -28.35 11.77
CA LEU A 33 -31.13 -27.35 10.76
C LEU A 33 -30.37 -27.60 9.45
N ARG A 34 -29.06 -27.87 9.54
CA ARG A 34 -28.21 -28.23 8.39
C ARG A 34 -28.74 -29.46 7.66
N GLU A 35 -29.07 -30.53 8.39
CA GLU A 35 -29.55 -31.77 7.79
C GLU A 35 -30.94 -31.59 7.15
N ARG A 36 -31.85 -30.86 7.81
CA ARG A 36 -33.19 -30.56 7.27
C ARG A 36 -33.10 -29.81 5.92
N LEU A 37 -32.16 -28.89 5.79
CA LEU A 37 -32.02 -28.04 4.60
C LEU A 37 -31.08 -28.63 3.55
N LYS A 38 -30.45 -29.80 3.78
CA LYS A 38 -29.39 -30.35 2.94
C LYS A 38 -29.77 -30.50 1.45
N LYS A 39 -31.01 -30.91 1.17
CA LYS A 39 -31.55 -31.10 -0.19
C LYS A 39 -32.29 -29.87 -0.74
N ALA A 40 -32.35 -28.78 0.02
CA ALA A 40 -33.06 -27.58 -0.37
C ALA A 40 -32.23 -26.72 -1.36
N PRO A 41 -32.85 -25.76 -2.06
CA PRO A 41 -32.13 -24.87 -2.98
C PRO A 41 -30.96 -24.16 -2.30
N LYS A 42 -29.80 -24.15 -2.94
CA LYS A 42 -28.58 -23.56 -2.38
C LYS A 42 -28.68 -22.03 -2.34
N PHE A 43 -28.21 -21.44 -1.26
CA PHE A 43 -27.95 -20.00 -1.16
C PHE A 43 -26.49 -19.82 -0.74
N TYR A 44 -25.66 -19.31 -1.63
CA TYR A 44 -24.26 -19.05 -1.32
C TYR A 44 -24.14 -17.72 -0.57
N PHE A 45 -23.63 -17.81 0.66
CA PHE A 45 -23.25 -16.65 1.44
C PHE A 45 -21.74 -16.72 1.71
N LEU A 46 -21.04 -15.62 1.41
CA LEU A 46 -19.62 -15.45 1.70
C LEU A 46 -19.48 -14.52 2.89
N ASP A 47 -18.87 -15.02 3.96
CA ASP A 47 -18.53 -14.21 5.11
C ASP A 47 -17.26 -13.41 4.83
N GLY A 48 -17.34 -12.08 4.73
CA GLY A 48 -16.12 -11.26 4.68
C GLY A 48 -15.24 -11.52 5.92
N PRO A 49 -13.99 -12.00 5.76
CA PRO A 49 -13.21 -12.54 6.86
C PRO A 49 -12.63 -11.41 7.74
N PRO A 50 -12.97 -11.32 9.05
CA PRO A 50 -12.37 -10.33 9.93
C PRO A 50 -10.92 -10.69 10.27
N TYR A 51 -10.12 -9.67 10.61
CA TYR A 51 -8.74 -9.84 11.07
C TYR A 51 -8.68 -10.33 12.53
N PRO A 52 -8.03 -11.46 12.82
CA PRO A 52 -7.79 -11.94 14.18
C PRO A 52 -6.54 -11.29 14.79
N SER A 53 -6.45 -9.96 14.76
CA SER A 53 -5.33 -9.20 15.36
C SER A 53 -5.52 -8.87 16.84
N SER A 54 -6.71 -9.13 17.38
CA SER A 54 -7.10 -8.95 18.78
C SER A 54 -8.02 -10.09 19.17
N GLU A 55 -7.97 -10.52 20.44
CA GLU A 55 -8.92 -11.49 20.98
C GLU A 55 -10.33 -10.92 21.06
N LEU A 56 -10.46 -9.63 21.38
CA LEU A 56 -11.75 -8.97 21.59
C LEU A 56 -12.29 -8.39 20.28
N ILE A 57 -13.57 -8.67 20.00
CA ILE A 57 -14.30 -8.02 18.92
C ILE A 57 -14.77 -6.64 19.36
N HIS A 58 -14.69 -5.65 18.47
CA HIS A 58 -15.30 -4.35 18.71
C HIS A 58 -16.77 -4.36 18.26
N VAL A 59 -17.54 -3.38 18.74
CA VAL A 59 -18.99 -3.24 18.46
C VAL A 59 -19.33 -3.26 16.97
N GLY A 60 -18.48 -2.66 16.12
CA GLY A 60 -18.64 -2.69 14.66
C GLY A 60 -18.55 -4.11 14.06
N THR A 61 -17.63 -4.94 14.55
CA THR A 61 -17.51 -6.34 14.11
C THR A 61 -18.72 -7.17 14.59
N GLY A 62 -19.15 -6.96 15.83
CA GLY A 62 -20.37 -7.56 16.35
C GLY A 62 -21.60 -7.19 15.52
N TRP A 63 -21.79 -5.89 15.25
CA TRP A 63 -22.86 -5.37 14.42
C TRP A 63 -22.88 -5.98 13.02
N ASN A 64 -21.72 -6.05 12.36
CA ASN A 64 -21.58 -6.69 11.06
C ASN A 64 -22.04 -8.16 11.08
N LYS A 65 -21.61 -8.93 12.08
CA LYS A 65 -21.96 -10.34 12.21
C LYS A 65 -23.43 -10.58 12.51
N VAL A 66 -24.06 -9.74 13.34
CA VAL A 66 -25.50 -9.80 13.62
C VAL A 66 -26.31 -9.55 12.35
N ILE A 67 -25.95 -8.56 11.52
CA ILE A 67 -26.65 -8.31 10.24
C ILE A 67 -26.55 -9.52 9.32
N LYS A 68 -25.36 -10.12 9.20
CA LYS A 68 -25.14 -11.33 8.40
C LYS A 68 -26.01 -12.50 8.90
N ASP A 69 -26.08 -12.69 10.21
CA ASP A 69 -26.92 -13.72 10.84
C ASP A 69 -28.40 -13.56 10.50
N VAL A 70 -28.93 -12.34 10.60
CA VAL A 70 -30.33 -12.03 10.26
C VAL A 70 -30.64 -12.45 8.81
N VAL A 71 -29.78 -12.09 7.85
CA VAL A 71 -29.97 -12.45 6.44
C VAL A 71 -29.91 -13.97 6.23
N MET A 72 -28.94 -14.65 6.84
CA MET A 72 -28.82 -16.11 6.74
C MET A 72 -30.03 -16.81 7.35
N ARG A 73 -30.48 -16.42 8.55
CA ARG A 73 -31.66 -16.99 9.20
C ARG A 73 -32.91 -16.76 8.37
N PHE A 74 -33.11 -15.55 7.85
CA PHE A 74 -34.20 -15.24 6.94
C PHE A 74 -34.22 -16.18 5.72
N LYS A 75 -33.06 -16.38 5.08
CA LYS A 75 -32.95 -17.30 3.93
C LYS A 75 -33.18 -18.76 4.32
N ARG A 76 -32.70 -19.22 5.47
CA ARG A 76 -33.00 -20.57 5.98
C ARG A 76 -34.50 -20.75 6.23
N MET A 77 -35.18 -19.74 6.77
CA MET A 77 -36.63 -19.76 7.00
C MET A 77 -37.43 -19.74 5.69
N GLN A 78 -36.90 -19.15 4.63
CA GLN A 78 -37.43 -19.26 3.27
C GLN A 78 -37.16 -20.64 2.62
N GLY A 79 -36.49 -21.56 3.32
CA GLY A 79 -36.24 -22.92 2.86
C GLY A 79 -34.94 -23.09 2.05
N PHE A 80 -33.98 -22.17 2.15
CA PHE A 80 -32.70 -22.32 1.43
C PHE A 80 -31.63 -23.04 2.26
N ASN A 81 -30.81 -23.84 1.59
CA ASN A 81 -29.55 -24.35 2.11
C ASN A 81 -28.47 -23.27 2.03
N VAL A 82 -28.39 -22.44 3.07
CA VAL A 82 -27.44 -21.32 3.15
C VAL A 82 -26.03 -21.85 3.42
N ARG A 83 -25.02 -21.52 2.63
CA ARG A 83 -23.61 -21.76 3.00
C ARG A 83 -23.18 -20.73 4.04
N ASP A 84 -22.83 -21.16 5.23
CA ASP A 84 -22.65 -20.35 6.44
C ASP A 84 -21.26 -20.52 7.06
N GLN A 85 -20.27 -20.86 6.24
CA GLN A 85 -18.90 -21.02 6.68
C GLN A 85 -18.29 -19.64 7.04
N PRO A 86 -17.80 -19.44 8.27
CA PRO A 86 -17.08 -18.24 8.66
C PRO A 86 -15.66 -18.24 8.09
N GLY A 87 -15.07 -17.05 7.99
CA GLY A 87 -13.69 -16.85 7.55
C GLY A 87 -12.84 -16.05 8.51
N TYR A 88 -11.52 -16.14 8.42
CA TYR A 88 -10.59 -15.24 9.11
C TYR A 88 -9.42 -14.85 8.20
N ASP A 89 -9.10 -13.55 8.18
CA ASP A 89 -7.96 -13.03 7.43
C ASP A 89 -6.73 -13.01 8.33
N CYS A 90 -6.01 -14.12 8.30
CA CYS A 90 -4.93 -14.44 9.22
C CYS A 90 -3.57 -13.86 8.84
N HIS A 91 -3.47 -12.98 7.83
CA HIS A 91 -2.18 -12.51 7.32
C HIS A 91 -1.91 -11.01 7.53
N GLY A 92 -0.66 -10.63 7.26
CA GLY A 92 -0.21 -9.26 7.05
C GLY A 92 0.15 -8.45 8.28
N LEU A 93 0.38 -7.17 7.99
CA LEU A 93 0.82 -6.14 8.93
C LEU A 93 0.06 -6.08 10.27
N PRO A 94 -1.27 -6.27 10.37
CA PRO A 94 -1.97 -6.31 11.66
C PRO A 94 -1.36 -7.27 12.67
N ILE A 95 -1.15 -8.51 12.24
CA ILE A 95 -0.69 -9.59 13.10
C ILE A 95 0.79 -9.40 13.39
N GLU A 96 1.59 -9.02 12.40
CA GLU A 96 3.00 -8.70 12.61
C GLU A 96 3.17 -7.61 13.67
N ILE A 97 2.40 -6.53 13.62
CA ILE A 97 2.48 -5.45 14.63
C ILE A 97 2.01 -5.92 16.01
N ALA A 98 0.99 -6.77 16.09
CA ALA A 98 0.53 -7.32 17.36
C ALA A 98 1.64 -8.19 18.01
N VAL A 99 2.33 -9.00 17.21
CA VAL A 99 3.47 -9.81 17.65
C VAL A 99 4.69 -8.92 17.98
N GLU A 100 5.03 -7.94 17.14
CA GLU A 100 6.09 -6.95 17.41
C GLU A 100 5.85 -6.28 18.76
N LYS A 101 4.62 -5.82 19.05
CA LYS A 101 4.26 -5.20 20.34
C LYS A 101 4.39 -6.18 21.51
N LYS A 102 3.89 -7.41 21.34
CA LYS A 102 4.00 -8.47 22.36
C LYS A 102 5.46 -8.78 22.69
N LEU A 103 6.36 -8.77 21.70
CA LEU A 103 7.78 -9.08 21.84
C LEU A 103 8.67 -7.84 22.09
N GLY A 104 8.10 -6.63 22.06
CA GLY A 104 8.84 -5.38 22.25
C GLY A 104 9.74 -4.97 21.07
N PHE A 105 9.51 -5.50 19.87
CA PHE A 105 10.30 -5.21 18.66
C PHE A 105 10.00 -3.82 18.11
N LYS A 106 11.05 -3.13 17.66
CA LYS A 106 10.98 -1.75 17.15
C LYS A 106 11.38 -1.65 15.68
N SER A 107 12.09 -2.64 15.17
CA SER A 107 12.65 -2.66 13.82
C SER A 107 12.62 -4.06 13.20
N LYS A 108 12.76 -4.14 11.88
CA LYS A 108 12.92 -5.42 11.19
C LYS A 108 14.15 -6.21 11.63
N LYS A 109 15.22 -5.52 12.03
CA LYS A 109 16.43 -6.17 12.56
C LYS A 109 16.14 -6.99 13.81
N ASP A 110 15.19 -6.57 14.64
CA ASP A 110 14.80 -7.33 15.82
C ASP A 110 14.15 -8.67 15.44
N ILE A 111 13.34 -8.67 14.36
CA ILE A 111 12.73 -9.88 13.79
C ILE A 111 13.81 -10.81 13.22
N GLU A 112 14.76 -10.24 12.47
CA GLU A 112 15.86 -11.02 11.88
C GLU A 112 16.76 -11.65 12.96
N ASN A 113 17.07 -10.91 14.01
CA ASN A 113 17.83 -11.40 15.17
C ASN A 113 17.07 -12.47 15.97
N PHE A 114 15.75 -12.34 16.09
CA PHE A 114 14.89 -13.35 16.74
C PHE A 114 14.74 -14.63 15.88
N GLY A 115 14.95 -14.50 14.58
CA GLY A 115 14.75 -15.56 13.59
C GLY A 115 13.36 -15.45 12.95
N VAL A 116 13.34 -15.41 11.61
CA VAL A 116 12.12 -15.30 10.80
C VAL A 116 11.14 -16.46 11.08
N GLU A 117 11.66 -17.67 11.26
CA GLU A 117 10.87 -18.85 11.61
C GLU A 117 10.13 -18.70 12.95
N ASN A 118 10.82 -18.23 13.98
CA ASN A 118 10.24 -18.01 15.30
C ASN A 118 9.16 -16.93 15.25
N PHE A 119 9.43 -15.84 14.52
CA PHE A 119 8.48 -14.74 14.36
C PHE A 119 7.20 -15.18 13.64
N ILE A 120 7.34 -15.93 12.54
CA ILE A 120 6.20 -16.45 11.77
C ILE A 120 5.39 -17.45 12.60
N SER A 121 6.06 -18.30 13.38
CA SER A 121 5.40 -19.22 14.31
C SER A 121 4.57 -18.48 15.36
N GLU A 122 5.08 -17.36 15.90
CA GLU A 122 4.31 -16.53 16.84
C GLU A 122 3.12 -15.82 16.16
N CYS A 123 3.27 -15.38 14.90
CA CYS A 123 2.18 -14.81 14.11
C CYS A 123 1.06 -15.83 13.89
N MET A 124 1.42 -17.05 13.50
CA MET A 124 0.47 -18.16 13.30
C MET A 124 -0.29 -18.49 14.59
N LYS A 125 0.42 -18.66 15.72
CA LYS A 125 -0.20 -18.93 17.02
C LYS A 125 -1.16 -17.81 17.44
N LEU A 126 -0.77 -16.55 17.25
CA LEU A 126 -1.60 -15.40 17.59
C LEU A 126 -2.88 -15.37 16.74
N ALA A 127 -2.75 -15.58 15.43
CA ALA A 127 -3.88 -15.59 14.50
C ALA A 127 -4.89 -16.70 14.87
N LEU A 128 -4.41 -17.92 15.12
CA LEU A 128 -5.25 -19.05 15.52
C LEU A 128 -5.98 -18.79 16.84
N ARG A 129 -5.23 -18.43 17.89
CA ARG A 129 -5.79 -18.12 19.21
C ARG A 129 -6.86 -17.03 19.14
N ASN A 130 -6.60 -15.95 18.41
CA ASN A 130 -7.54 -14.85 18.28
C ASN A 130 -8.77 -15.25 17.45
N SER A 131 -8.60 -16.06 16.40
CA SER A 131 -9.73 -16.55 15.60
C SER A 131 -10.69 -17.43 16.41
N GLU A 132 -10.16 -18.25 17.33
CA GLU A 132 -10.95 -19.04 18.28
C GLU A 132 -11.68 -18.16 19.30
N ALA A 133 -10.99 -17.17 19.88
CA ALA A 133 -11.58 -16.22 20.83
C ALA A 133 -12.71 -15.40 20.18
N MET A 134 -12.52 -14.96 18.94
CA MET A 134 -13.55 -14.27 18.16
C MET A 134 -14.71 -15.20 17.81
N SER A 135 -14.44 -16.45 17.41
CA SER A 135 -15.48 -17.45 17.14
C SER A 135 -16.39 -17.63 18.35
N LYS A 136 -15.81 -17.70 19.55
CA LYS A 136 -16.56 -17.78 20.81
C LYS A 136 -17.46 -16.57 21.01
N GLN A 137 -16.92 -15.36 20.91
CA GLN A 137 -17.72 -14.13 21.06
C GLN A 137 -18.84 -14.02 20.01
N PHE A 138 -18.62 -14.49 18.78
CA PHE A 138 -19.70 -14.51 17.80
C PHE A 138 -20.78 -15.54 18.11
N LYS A 139 -20.43 -16.70 18.69
CA LYS A 139 -21.40 -17.67 19.22
C LYS A 139 -22.21 -17.07 20.36
N ASP A 140 -21.55 -16.38 21.29
CA ASP A 140 -22.18 -15.70 22.43
C ASP A 140 -23.12 -14.56 21.97
N LEU A 141 -22.91 -14.01 20.77
CA LEU A 141 -23.85 -13.08 20.11
C LEU A 141 -25.04 -13.79 19.41
N GLY A 142 -25.15 -15.11 19.55
CA GLY A 142 -26.20 -15.92 18.93
C GLY A 142 -26.03 -16.16 17.42
N VAL A 143 -24.86 -15.86 16.84
CA VAL A 143 -24.64 -16.00 15.40
C VAL A 143 -24.55 -17.48 15.01
N SER A 144 -25.39 -17.89 14.07
CA SER A 144 -25.54 -19.28 13.63
C SER A 144 -24.75 -19.55 12.35
N MET A 145 -23.45 -19.80 12.49
CA MET A 145 -22.50 -20.17 11.42
C MET A 145 -21.79 -21.50 11.72
N ASP A 146 -21.09 -22.05 10.72
CA ASP A 146 -20.24 -23.25 10.88
C ASP A 146 -18.92 -22.93 11.58
N TRP A 147 -18.99 -22.62 12.87
CA TRP A 147 -17.81 -22.28 13.67
C TRP A 147 -16.84 -23.45 13.91
N GLN A 148 -17.18 -24.67 13.47
CA GLN A 148 -16.27 -25.82 13.56
C GLN A 148 -15.31 -25.88 12.37
N HIS A 149 -15.72 -25.33 11.23
CA HIS A 149 -14.93 -25.40 9.99
C HIS A 149 -14.72 -24.00 9.39
N PRO A 150 -14.14 -23.03 10.10
CA PRO A 150 -13.79 -21.75 9.50
C PRO A 150 -12.77 -21.95 8.38
N TYR A 151 -12.87 -21.17 7.31
CA TYR A 151 -11.75 -21.05 6.39
C TYR A 151 -10.75 -20.03 6.93
N LEU A 152 -9.46 -20.33 6.83
CA LEU A 152 -8.38 -19.47 7.30
C LEU A 152 -7.47 -19.17 6.11
N THR A 153 -7.10 -17.91 5.93
CA THR A 153 -6.18 -17.53 4.83
C THR A 153 -4.79 -18.16 4.97
N LEU A 154 -4.42 -18.58 6.19
CA LEU A 154 -3.14 -19.26 6.48
C LEU A 154 -3.11 -20.75 6.08
N ASN A 155 -4.25 -21.36 5.73
CA ASN A 155 -4.28 -22.77 5.36
C ASN A 155 -3.58 -22.99 4.02
N LYS A 156 -2.88 -24.12 3.85
CA LYS A 156 -2.11 -24.44 2.63
C LYS A 156 -2.98 -24.42 1.38
N GLU A 157 -4.18 -24.98 1.46
CA GLU A 157 -5.17 -25.00 0.38
C GLU A 157 -5.57 -23.58 -0.04
N TYR A 158 -5.68 -22.67 0.93
CA TYR A 158 -6.03 -21.28 0.68
C TYR A 158 -4.88 -20.52 0.02
N ILE A 159 -3.65 -20.73 0.50
CA ILE A 159 -2.43 -20.16 -0.10
C ILE A 159 -2.28 -20.59 -1.56
N GLU A 160 -2.53 -21.86 -1.87
CA GLU A 160 -2.49 -22.34 -3.25
C GLU A 160 -3.58 -21.73 -4.13
N SER A 161 -4.76 -21.46 -3.56
CA SER A 161 -5.83 -20.74 -4.26
C SER A 161 -5.43 -19.30 -4.60
N ALA A 162 -4.65 -18.66 -3.73
CA ALA A 162 -4.05 -17.35 -3.99
C ALA A 162 -2.89 -17.44 -5.01
N TRP A 163 -2.10 -18.50 -4.99
CA TRP A 163 -1.06 -18.72 -6.02
C TRP A 163 -1.66 -18.90 -7.41
N TRP A 164 -2.77 -19.64 -7.49
CA TRP A 164 -3.48 -19.88 -8.74
C TRP A 164 -3.88 -18.58 -9.45
N ILE A 165 -4.38 -17.56 -8.75
CA ILE A 165 -4.76 -16.30 -9.42
C ILE A 165 -3.55 -15.53 -9.94
N VAL A 166 -2.41 -15.57 -9.24
CA VAL A 166 -1.16 -14.95 -9.71
C VAL A 166 -0.67 -15.68 -10.96
N ARG A 167 -0.74 -17.02 -10.97
CA ARG A 167 -0.45 -17.84 -12.15
C ARG A 167 -1.37 -17.50 -13.32
N LYS A 168 -2.68 -17.37 -13.09
CA LYS A 168 -3.65 -17.00 -14.13
C LYS A 168 -3.42 -15.59 -14.67
N ALA A 169 -3.10 -14.63 -13.80
CA ALA A 169 -2.72 -13.28 -14.23
C ALA A 169 -1.47 -13.30 -15.11
N HIS A 170 -0.50 -14.15 -14.81
CA HIS A 170 0.68 -14.35 -15.65
C HIS A 170 0.34 -14.97 -17.02
N GLU A 171 -0.46 -16.03 -17.05
CA GLU A 171 -0.91 -16.68 -18.30
C GLU A 171 -1.70 -15.74 -19.21
N LEU A 172 -2.46 -14.81 -18.63
CA LEU A 172 -3.21 -13.78 -19.35
C LEU A 172 -2.35 -12.56 -19.74
N GLY A 173 -1.05 -12.54 -19.44
CA GLY A 173 -0.17 -11.41 -19.71
C GLY A 173 -0.54 -10.14 -18.93
N LEU A 174 -1.14 -10.30 -17.75
CA LEU A 174 -1.55 -9.21 -16.85
C LEU A 174 -0.55 -8.99 -15.71
N LEU A 175 0.29 -9.97 -15.40
CA LEU A 175 1.32 -9.84 -14.37
C LEU A 175 2.56 -9.15 -14.97
N GLU A 176 2.92 -7.99 -14.40
CA GLU A 176 4.07 -7.21 -14.82
C GLU A 176 5.00 -6.89 -13.63
N LYS A 177 6.29 -6.76 -13.92
CA LYS A 177 7.31 -6.29 -12.98
C LYS A 177 7.76 -4.91 -13.43
N GLY A 178 7.80 -3.96 -12.51
CA GLY A 178 8.25 -2.61 -12.85
C GLY A 178 8.48 -1.73 -11.63
N VAL A 179 9.03 -0.55 -11.89
CA VAL A 179 9.24 0.46 -10.86
C VAL A 179 7.98 1.31 -10.74
N LYS A 180 7.47 1.45 -9.51
CA LYS A 180 6.46 2.44 -9.17
C LYS A 180 6.95 3.28 -8.00
N VAL A 181 6.56 4.55 -7.99
CA VAL A 181 6.70 5.41 -6.82
C VAL A 181 5.44 5.28 -5.99
N LEU A 182 5.58 4.73 -4.79
CA LEU A 182 4.46 4.39 -3.91
C LEU A 182 4.72 4.93 -2.51
N HIS A 183 3.65 5.05 -1.74
CA HIS A 183 3.75 5.31 -0.31
C HIS A 183 4.54 4.19 0.37
N TRP A 184 5.62 4.58 1.03
CA TRP A 184 6.53 3.70 1.75
C TRP A 184 6.57 4.09 3.21
N CYS A 185 6.35 3.12 4.08
CA CYS A 185 6.49 3.32 5.52
C CYS A 185 7.94 3.00 5.94
N PRO A 186 8.77 3.99 6.33
CA PRO A 186 10.17 3.75 6.67
C PRO A 186 10.34 2.96 7.98
N ARG A 187 9.31 2.92 8.84
CA ARG A 187 9.32 2.11 10.07
C ARG A 187 8.93 0.65 9.81
N CYS A 188 7.93 0.43 8.95
CA CYS A 188 7.49 -0.92 8.58
C CYS A 188 8.30 -1.50 7.40
N GLU A 189 9.12 -0.68 6.76
CA GLU A 189 9.94 -0.95 5.57
C GLU A 189 9.14 -1.72 4.50
N THR A 190 7.98 -1.18 4.14
CA THR A 190 7.07 -1.79 3.18
C THR A 190 6.24 -0.74 2.46
N VAL A 191 5.78 -1.10 1.27
CA VAL A 191 4.80 -0.35 0.49
C VAL A 191 3.43 -0.40 1.15
N LEU A 192 2.72 0.71 1.11
CA LEU A 192 1.32 0.82 1.49
C LEU A 192 0.48 1.18 0.26
N ALA A 193 -0.70 0.58 0.15
CA ALA A 193 -1.69 1.01 -0.82
C ALA A 193 -2.34 2.34 -0.39
N ASP A 194 -2.97 3.06 -1.32
CA ASP A 194 -3.60 4.37 -1.04
C ASP A 194 -4.65 4.28 0.09
N TYR A 195 -5.43 3.19 0.15
CA TYR A 195 -6.41 2.96 1.22
C TYR A 195 -5.79 2.54 2.57
N GLU A 196 -4.46 2.30 2.62
CA GLU A 196 -3.69 2.05 3.84
C GLU A 196 -2.97 3.31 4.33
N THR A 197 -3.39 4.49 3.86
CA THR A 197 -2.88 5.79 4.30
C THR A 197 -3.93 6.51 5.15
N GLU A 198 -3.45 7.20 6.19
CA GLU A 198 -4.25 8.16 6.95
C GLU A 198 -3.62 9.54 6.81
N TYR A 199 -4.40 10.61 6.92
CA TYR A 199 -3.88 11.96 6.87
C TYR A 199 -3.88 12.57 8.27
N LYS A 200 -2.80 13.32 8.57
CA LYS A 200 -2.68 14.10 9.79
C LYS A 200 -2.09 15.46 9.48
N ASN A 201 -2.54 16.48 10.20
CA ASN A 201 -1.91 17.79 10.15
C ASN A 201 -0.49 17.68 10.74
N LEU A 202 0.51 17.94 9.90
CA LEU A 202 1.91 18.05 10.30
C LEU A 202 2.42 19.45 9.97
N GLU A 203 3.34 19.93 10.80
CA GLU A 203 4.12 21.13 10.49
C GLU A 203 5.36 20.72 9.69
N ASP A 204 5.47 21.25 8.48
CA ASP A 204 6.57 21.00 7.55
C ASP A 204 7.27 22.31 7.14
N PRO A 205 8.59 22.27 6.81
CA PRO A 205 9.27 23.42 6.24
C PRO A 205 8.63 23.82 4.91
N SER A 206 8.50 25.11 4.63
CA SER A 206 8.06 25.66 3.34
C SER A 206 9.17 26.57 2.83
N ILE A 207 9.92 26.13 1.81
CA ILE A 207 11.15 26.79 1.37
C ILE A 207 11.12 27.16 -0.11
N PHE A 208 11.70 28.32 -0.40
CA PHE A 208 11.92 28.81 -1.76
C PHE A 208 13.42 28.75 -2.07
N VAL A 209 13.78 28.04 -3.14
CA VAL A 209 15.17 27.70 -3.45
C VAL A 209 15.54 28.17 -4.85
N LYS A 210 16.68 28.85 -4.95
CA LYS A 210 17.28 29.33 -6.20
C LYS A 210 18.11 28.22 -6.84
N PHE A 211 17.79 27.87 -8.07
CA PHE A 211 18.53 26.92 -8.90
C PHE A 211 19.34 27.70 -9.94
N PRO A 212 20.68 27.76 -9.84
CA PRO A 212 21.51 28.57 -10.73
C PRO A 212 21.41 28.11 -12.19
N VAL A 213 21.10 29.02 -13.11
CA VAL A 213 21.07 28.72 -14.54
C VAL A 213 22.50 28.46 -15.04
N LYS A 214 22.68 27.40 -15.83
CA LYS A 214 24.00 26.99 -16.28
C LYS A 214 24.55 28.00 -17.30
N GLY A 215 25.62 28.69 -16.92
CA GLY A 215 26.27 29.70 -17.76
C GLY A 215 25.86 31.14 -17.45
N GLU A 216 24.92 31.36 -16.52
CA GLU A 216 24.44 32.68 -16.11
C GLU A 216 24.51 32.80 -14.58
N GLU A 217 25.59 33.40 -14.06
CA GLU A 217 25.91 33.37 -12.61
C GLU A 217 24.89 34.05 -11.69
N ARG A 218 24.11 35.00 -12.23
CA ARG A 218 23.13 35.77 -11.47
C ARG A 218 21.68 35.45 -11.82
N LYS A 219 21.45 34.39 -12.59
CA LYS A 219 20.11 34.00 -13.03
C LYS A 219 19.72 32.67 -12.39
N PHE A 220 18.53 32.64 -11.81
CA PHE A 220 18.07 31.50 -11.01
C PHE A 220 16.64 31.12 -11.35
N ILE A 221 16.37 29.82 -11.42
CA ILE A 221 15.00 29.30 -11.40
C ILE A 221 14.58 29.17 -9.93
N VAL A 222 13.47 29.78 -9.54
CA VAL A 222 13.01 29.70 -8.15
C VAL A 222 11.99 28.58 -8.04
N ILE A 223 12.29 27.57 -7.24
CA ILE A 223 11.36 26.49 -6.92
C ILE A 223 10.80 26.67 -5.51
N TRP A 224 9.67 26.03 -5.25
CA TRP A 224 9.10 25.89 -3.92
C TRP A 224 9.00 24.40 -3.56
N THR A 225 9.21 24.06 -2.29
CA THR A 225 8.98 22.71 -1.78
C THR A 225 8.66 22.70 -0.29
N THR A 226 7.82 21.75 0.11
CA THR A 226 7.56 21.40 1.51
C THR A 226 8.42 20.25 2.02
N THR A 227 9.18 19.60 1.14
CA THR A 227 10.00 18.43 1.44
C THR A 227 11.47 18.68 1.09
N PRO A 228 12.24 19.46 1.87
CA PRO A 228 13.64 19.74 1.55
C PRO A 228 14.49 18.49 1.30
N TRP A 229 14.20 17.38 1.99
CA TRP A 229 14.86 16.09 1.82
C TRP A 229 14.76 15.47 0.43
N THR A 230 13.87 15.92 -0.45
CA THR A 230 13.82 15.43 -1.84
C THR A 230 14.78 16.18 -2.76
N LEU A 231 15.30 17.36 -2.37
CA LEU A 231 16.24 18.15 -3.16
C LEU A 231 17.55 17.41 -3.48
N PRO A 232 18.15 16.61 -2.56
CA PRO A 232 19.26 15.71 -2.89
C PRO A 232 18.97 14.74 -4.05
N SER A 233 17.70 14.45 -4.34
CA SER A 233 17.25 13.57 -5.44
C SER A 233 16.70 14.33 -6.64
N ASN A 234 16.88 15.65 -6.70
CA ASN A 234 16.42 16.45 -7.83
C ASN A 234 17.12 16.04 -9.14
N VAL A 235 16.34 15.94 -10.23
CA VAL A 235 16.84 15.62 -11.58
C VAL A 235 16.28 16.53 -12.67
N GLY A 236 15.27 17.37 -12.36
CA GLY A 236 14.70 18.33 -13.30
C GLY A 236 13.87 19.42 -12.60
N VAL A 237 13.32 20.34 -13.40
CA VAL A 237 12.27 21.29 -12.98
C VAL A 237 11.12 21.24 -14.00
N MET A 238 9.89 21.17 -13.54
CA MET A 238 8.69 21.21 -14.38
C MET A 238 8.12 22.62 -14.44
N VAL A 239 7.70 23.02 -15.63
CA VAL A 239 6.96 24.26 -15.89
C VAL A 239 5.76 23.97 -16.80
N HIS A 240 4.71 24.77 -16.70
CA HIS A 240 3.55 24.65 -17.58
C HIS A 240 3.87 25.31 -18.93
N PRO A 241 3.61 24.66 -20.09
CA PRO A 241 3.93 25.23 -21.41
C PRO A 241 3.21 26.56 -21.68
N ASP A 242 1.92 26.65 -21.33
CA ASP A 242 1.06 27.77 -21.70
C ASP A 242 1.02 28.94 -20.71
N PHE A 243 1.56 28.77 -19.48
CA PHE A 243 1.57 29.87 -18.51
C PHE A 243 2.61 30.92 -18.87
N GLU A 244 2.40 32.14 -18.38
CA GLU A 244 3.34 33.25 -18.55
C GLU A 244 4.34 33.24 -17.38
N TYR A 245 5.62 33.24 -17.71
CA TYR A 245 6.74 33.30 -16.78
C TYR A 245 7.43 34.66 -16.89
N ALA A 246 8.11 35.06 -15.82
CA ALA A 246 8.80 36.33 -15.71
C ALA A 246 10.25 36.14 -15.29
N GLU A 247 11.14 36.91 -15.90
CA GLU A 247 12.46 37.23 -15.36
C GLU A 247 12.33 38.47 -14.49
N VAL A 248 12.55 38.29 -13.19
CA VAL A 248 12.37 39.34 -12.17
C VAL A 248 13.71 39.74 -11.59
N GLU A 249 14.08 41.01 -11.77
CA GLU A 249 15.28 41.59 -11.19
C GLU A 249 15.04 41.94 -9.71
N VAL A 250 15.81 41.32 -8.82
CA VAL A 250 15.78 41.56 -7.37
C VAL A 250 17.23 41.59 -6.86
N ASN A 251 17.64 42.69 -6.22
CA ASN A 251 19.00 42.85 -5.64
C ASN A 251 20.15 42.50 -6.60
N GLY A 252 19.98 42.75 -7.91
CA GLY A 252 20.99 42.45 -8.93
C GLY A 252 21.07 40.98 -9.35
N GLU A 253 20.12 40.14 -8.92
CA GLU A 253 19.86 38.79 -9.42
C GLU A 253 18.62 38.78 -10.32
N ILE A 254 18.52 37.81 -11.23
CA ILE A 254 17.36 37.56 -12.08
C ILE A 254 16.70 36.25 -11.62
N LEU A 255 15.45 36.34 -11.19
CA LEU A 255 14.66 35.21 -10.70
C LEU A 255 13.61 34.82 -11.74
N ILE A 256 13.56 33.53 -12.10
CA ILE A 256 12.57 32.96 -13.01
C ILE A 256 11.48 32.27 -12.20
N MET A 257 10.24 32.73 -12.36
CA MET A 257 9.03 32.14 -11.79
C MET A 257 7.81 32.50 -12.64
N ALA A 258 6.67 31.85 -12.39
CA ALA A 258 5.41 32.22 -13.05
C ALA A 258 5.04 33.65 -12.68
N LYS A 259 4.62 34.44 -13.67
CA LYS A 259 4.32 35.88 -13.52
C LYS A 259 3.27 36.15 -12.44
N GLU A 260 2.23 35.32 -12.39
CA GLU A 260 1.15 35.42 -11.39
C GLU A 260 1.61 35.11 -9.96
N ARG A 261 2.79 34.49 -9.79
CA ARG A 261 3.36 34.13 -8.49
C ARG A 261 4.39 35.13 -7.98
N VAL A 262 4.75 36.14 -8.78
CA VAL A 262 5.83 37.09 -8.43
C VAL A 262 5.52 37.83 -7.13
N ASP A 263 4.35 38.45 -7.03
CA ASP A 263 3.93 39.19 -5.82
C ASP A 263 3.88 38.27 -4.61
N VAL A 264 3.24 37.11 -4.72
CA VAL A 264 3.07 36.14 -3.62
C VAL A 264 4.42 35.67 -3.08
N VAL A 265 5.42 35.49 -3.94
CA VAL A 265 6.76 35.00 -3.56
C VAL A 265 7.64 36.12 -2.99
N LEU A 266 7.53 37.35 -3.51
CA LEU A 266 8.41 38.47 -3.15
C LEU A 266 7.85 39.40 -2.07
N GLU A 267 6.53 39.48 -1.89
CA GLU A 267 5.90 40.29 -0.84
C GLU A 267 6.41 39.93 0.57
N PRO A 268 6.54 38.63 0.96
CA PRO A 268 7.10 38.26 2.27
C PRO A 268 8.56 38.71 2.48
N LEU A 269 9.30 38.97 1.40
CA LEU A 269 10.68 39.45 1.46
C LEU A 269 10.77 40.97 1.61
N GLY A 270 9.70 41.71 1.28
CA GLY A 270 9.69 43.17 1.29
C GLY A 270 10.74 43.80 0.36
N LEU A 271 11.19 43.09 -0.67
CA LEU A 271 12.25 43.53 -1.58
C LEU A 271 11.65 44.24 -2.82
N PRO A 272 12.19 45.40 -3.23
CA PRO A 272 11.80 46.02 -4.48
C PRO A 272 12.24 45.13 -5.65
N TYR A 273 11.39 45.02 -6.65
CA TYR A 273 11.65 44.19 -7.82
C TYR A 273 11.20 44.86 -9.10
N ARG A 274 11.77 44.42 -10.23
CA ARG A 274 11.36 44.84 -11.57
C ARG A 274 11.20 43.62 -12.47
N ILE A 275 10.08 43.52 -13.18
CA ILE A 275 9.92 42.52 -14.24
C ILE A 275 10.72 43.00 -15.45
N ALA A 276 11.79 42.28 -15.79
CA ALA A 276 12.66 42.60 -16.93
C ALA A 276 12.05 42.11 -18.25
N ARG A 277 11.49 40.90 -18.23
CA ARG A 277 10.88 40.25 -19.40
C ARG A 277 9.80 39.25 -18.96
N THR A 278 8.77 39.09 -19.76
CA THR A 278 7.82 37.96 -19.68
C THR A 278 7.88 37.10 -20.94
N PHE A 279 7.54 35.83 -20.81
CA PHE A 279 7.60 34.83 -21.88
C PHE A 279 6.71 33.62 -21.57
N LYS A 280 6.49 32.75 -22.56
CA LYS A 280 5.74 31.50 -22.35
C LYS A 280 6.61 30.43 -21.71
N GLY A 281 6.02 29.59 -20.86
CA GLY A 281 6.75 28.49 -20.20
C GLY A 281 7.39 27.50 -21.19
N SER A 282 6.82 27.35 -22.39
CA SER A 282 7.42 26.59 -23.49
C SER A 282 8.84 27.08 -23.88
N GLU A 283 9.15 28.36 -23.67
CA GLU A 283 10.49 28.91 -23.95
C GLU A 283 11.55 28.45 -22.94
N LEU A 284 11.14 27.91 -21.79
CA LEU A 284 12.07 27.37 -20.80
C LEU A 284 12.46 25.93 -21.08
N GLU A 285 11.81 25.22 -21.99
CA GLU A 285 12.09 23.80 -22.23
C GLU A 285 13.56 23.56 -22.57
N GLY A 286 14.19 22.64 -21.83
CA GLY A 286 15.61 22.31 -22.02
C GLY A 286 16.60 23.28 -21.36
N LEU A 287 16.15 24.38 -20.74
CA LEU A 287 17.01 25.29 -19.97
C LEU A 287 17.75 24.49 -18.89
N LYS A 288 19.08 24.54 -18.91
CA LYS A 288 19.94 23.79 -17.99
C LYS A 288 20.24 24.61 -16.74
N TYR A 289 20.33 23.94 -15.60
CA TYR A 289 20.71 24.54 -14.32
C TYR A 289 21.77 23.70 -13.61
N ARG A 290 22.39 24.24 -12.56
CA ARG A 290 23.28 23.52 -11.64
C ARG A 290 22.48 23.05 -10.42
N PRO A 291 22.57 21.78 -10.01
CA PRO A 291 21.84 21.31 -8.83
C PRO A 291 22.37 22.02 -7.57
N PRO A 292 21.49 22.52 -6.68
CA PRO A 292 21.90 23.38 -5.55
C PRO A 292 22.77 22.65 -4.51
N LEU A 293 22.71 21.31 -4.47
CA LEU A 293 23.40 20.45 -3.51
C LEU A 293 24.47 19.55 -4.18
N GLU A 294 25.00 19.95 -5.34
CA GLU A 294 26.02 19.19 -6.10
C GLU A 294 27.27 18.86 -5.28
N GLU A 295 27.64 19.75 -4.36
CA GLU A 295 28.85 19.59 -3.53
C GLU A 295 28.62 18.61 -2.37
N GLU A 296 27.42 18.61 -1.77
CA GLU A 296 27.08 17.77 -0.62
C GLU A 296 26.68 16.35 -1.03
N VAL A 297 26.10 16.18 -2.22
CA VAL A 297 25.49 14.92 -2.66
C VAL A 297 26.33 14.27 -3.76
N LEU A 298 26.96 13.14 -3.45
CA LEU A 298 27.84 12.43 -4.39
C LEU A 298 27.11 12.02 -5.67
N ALA A 299 25.89 11.49 -5.55
CA ALA A 299 25.11 11.03 -6.69
C ALA A 299 24.78 12.14 -7.70
N GLN A 300 24.68 13.40 -7.26
CA GLN A 300 24.40 14.54 -8.13
C GLN A 300 25.54 14.78 -9.13
N ARG A 301 26.78 14.51 -8.74
CA ARG A 301 27.97 14.65 -9.60
C ARG A 301 28.07 13.56 -10.67
N GLU A 302 27.45 12.41 -10.43
CA GLU A 302 27.46 11.25 -11.32
C GLU A 302 26.34 11.30 -12.37
N LEU A 303 25.32 12.15 -12.15
CA LEU A 303 24.12 12.18 -12.98
C LEU A 303 24.42 12.72 -14.39
N LYS A 304 23.94 11.97 -15.39
CA LYS A 304 23.95 12.38 -16.80
C LYS A 304 22.51 12.53 -17.30
N GLY A 305 22.29 13.48 -18.19
CA GLY A 305 20.97 13.71 -18.79
C GLY A 305 19.93 14.36 -17.87
N ALA A 306 20.35 14.86 -16.69
CA ALA A 306 19.52 15.55 -15.71
C ALA A 306 19.70 17.09 -15.75
N HIS A 307 19.07 17.78 -14.80
CA HIS A 307 19.20 19.22 -14.52
C HIS A 307 18.82 20.12 -15.68
N ARG A 308 17.62 19.87 -16.21
CA ARG A 308 16.98 20.71 -17.21
C ARG A 308 15.51 20.95 -16.86
N VAL A 309 14.97 22.02 -17.42
CA VAL A 309 13.53 22.28 -17.39
C VAL A 309 12.81 21.38 -18.39
N VAL A 310 11.67 20.83 -17.98
CA VAL A 310 10.74 20.01 -18.79
C VAL A 310 9.33 20.57 -18.68
N LEU A 311 8.46 20.23 -19.63
CA LEU A 311 7.11 20.76 -19.68
C LEU A 311 6.10 19.77 -19.08
N SER A 312 5.18 20.28 -18.27
CA SER A 312 4.02 19.53 -17.78
C SER A 312 2.82 20.45 -17.62
N SER A 313 1.81 20.25 -18.46
CA SER A 313 0.52 20.95 -18.35
C SER A 313 -0.40 20.34 -17.29
N GLU A 314 -0.15 19.11 -16.88
CA GLU A 314 -1.03 18.34 -15.99
C GLU A 314 -0.69 18.54 -14.51
N TYR A 315 0.59 18.76 -14.19
CA TYR A 315 1.09 18.74 -12.80
C TYR A 315 1.63 20.07 -12.30
N VAL A 316 1.71 21.10 -13.16
CA VAL A 316 2.10 22.44 -12.76
C VAL A 316 0.88 23.33 -12.73
N ASN A 317 0.55 23.88 -11.57
CA ASN A 317 -0.53 24.83 -11.37
C ASN A 317 0.01 26.16 -10.82
N LEU A 318 -0.87 27.16 -10.70
CA LEU A 318 -0.56 28.50 -10.16
C LEU A 318 -1.20 28.75 -8.79
N GLU A 319 -1.78 27.72 -8.17
CA GLU A 319 -2.42 27.84 -6.85
C GLU A 319 -1.36 27.99 -5.76
N GLU A 320 -0.26 27.23 -5.85
CA GLU A 320 0.80 27.19 -4.85
C GLU A 320 2.21 27.33 -5.46
N GLY A 321 3.17 27.66 -4.59
CA GLY A 321 4.59 27.76 -4.96
C GLY A 321 4.89 28.89 -5.95
N THR A 322 5.77 28.59 -6.92
CA THR A 322 6.37 29.55 -7.85
C THR A 322 5.96 29.32 -9.31
N GLY A 323 5.19 28.27 -9.60
CA GLY A 323 4.99 27.77 -10.97
C GLY A 323 6.21 27.04 -11.57
N CYS A 324 7.30 26.86 -10.81
CA CYS A 324 8.45 26.01 -11.16
C CYS A 324 8.55 24.88 -10.13
N VAL A 325 8.20 23.66 -10.51
CA VAL A 325 8.13 22.51 -9.58
C VAL A 325 9.42 21.71 -9.69
N HIS A 326 10.14 21.48 -8.59
CA HIS A 326 11.32 20.61 -8.65
C HIS A 326 10.88 19.17 -8.92
N LEU A 327 11.66 18.42 -9.69
CA LEU A 327 11.35 17.03 -10.07
C LEU A 327 12.37 16.08 -9.43
N ALA A 328 11.89 15.13 -8.62
CA ALA A 328 12.64 14.04 -8.02
C ALA A 328 11.98 12.69 -8.37
N THR A 329 12.43 12.06 -9.46
CA THR A 329 11.83 10.85 -10.07
C THR A 329 11.63 9.66 -9.14
N ALA A 330 12.37 9.58 -8.03
CA ALA A 330 12.23 8.50 -7.05
C ALA A 330 11.24 8.81 -5.91
N HIS A 331 10.72 10.04 -5.82
CA HIS A 331 9.99 10.55 -4.66
C HIS A 331 8.69 11.30 -5.00
N GLY A 332 8.26 11.29 -6.27
CA GLY A 332 6.93 11.74 -6.72
C GLY A 332 6.39 10.80 -7.80
N ALA A 333 5.09 10.49 -7.79
CA ALA A 333 4.49 9.64 -8.82
C ALA A 333 4.41 10.38 -10.16
N GLU A 334 4.00 11.64 -10.08
CA GLU A 334 3.93 12.63 -11.16
C GLU A 334 5.35 12.90 -11.70
N ASP A 335 6.32 13.09 -10.80
CA ASP A 335 7.73 13.26 -11.15
C ASP A 335 8.28 12.06 -11.93
N PHE A 336 7.92 10.85 -11.53
CA PHE A 336 8.32 9.63 -12.21
C PHE A 336 7.70 9.53 -13.61
N GLU A 337 6.42 9.88 -13.75
CA GLU A 337 5.71 9.87 -15.03
C GLU A 337 6.32 10.85 -16.04
N VAL A 338 6.45 12.13 -15.66
CA VAL A 338 7.08 13.17 -16.49
C VAL A 338 8.55 12.83 -16.74
N GLY A 339 9.26 12.39 -15.71
CA GLY A 339 10.66 12.00 -15.82
C GLY A 339 10.87 10.87 -16.83
N ARG A 340 10.01 9.84 -16.82
CA ARG A 340 10.05 8.75 -17.80
C ARG A 340 9.77 9.24 -19.21
N LYS A 341 8.78 10.11 -19.42
CA LYS A 341 8.45 10.71 -20.72
C LYS A 341 9.65 11.47 -21.32
N TYR A 342 10.39 12.20 -20.48
CA TYR A 342 11.56 12.99 -20.88
C TYR A 342 12.90 12.24 -20.81
N GLY A 343 12.91 10.96 -20.44
CA GLY A 343 14.15 10.19 -20.27
C GLY A 343 15.07 10.72 -19.17
N LEU A 344 14.52 11.30 -18.10
CA LEU A 344 15.26 11.72 -16.92
C LEU A 344 15.65 10.49 -16.07
N PRO A 345 16.82 10.51 -15.42
CA PRO A 345 17.29 9.40 -14.60
C PRO A 345 16.43 9.19 -13.35
N LEU A 346 16.29 7.93 -12.94
CA LEU A 346 15.70 7.56 -11.65
C LEU A 346 16.77 7.64 -10.55
N LEU A 347 16.71 8.67 -9.69
CA LEU A 347 17.68 8.85 -8.61
C LEU A 347 17.08 8.47 -7.25
N LEU A 348 17.32 7.23 -6.81
CA LEU A 348 16.97 6.77 -5.46
C LEU A 348 18.22 6.70 -4.57
N ILE A 349 18.30 7.58 -3.57
CA ILE A 349 19.40 7.63 -2.58
C ILE A 349 18.91 7.46 -1.14
N VAL A 350 17.70 6.92 -0.98
CA VAL A 350 17.08 6.63 0.31
C VAL A 350 16.84 5.12 0.42
N ASP A 351 17.30 4.52 1.51
CA ASP A 351 17.15 3.10 1.80
C ASP A 351 15.73 2.74 2.28
N ASN A 352 15.54 1.46 2.58
CA ASN A 352 14.25 0.93 3.03
C ASN A 352 13.84 1.44 4.43
N SER A 353 14.78 1.90 5.25
CA SER A 353 14.52 2.46 6.58
C SER A 353 14.25 3.98 6.56
N GLY A 354 14.20 4.58 5.36
CA GLY A 354 14.02 6.03 5.19
C GLY A 354 15.27 6.82 5.55
N ARG A 355 16.45 6.21 5.44
CA ARG A 355 17.75 6.87 5.65
C ARG A 355 18.46 7.10 4.33
N PHE A 356 19.20 8.20 4.25
CA PHE A 356 20.05 8.46 3.11
C PHE A 356 21.18 7.42 3.02
N THR A 357 21.43 6.92 1.82
CA THR A 357 22.55 6.01 1.52
C THR A 357 23.86 6.78 1.44
N GLU A 358 24.98 6.07 1.35
CA GLU A 358 26.31 6.68 1.16
C GLU A 358 26.38 7.62 -0.05
N ARG A 359 25.58 7.35 -1.08
CA ARG A 359 25.47 8.17 -2.29
C ARG A 359 24.91 9.57 -2.03
N ALA A 360 24.29 9.80 -0.87
CA ALA A 360 23.84 11.12 -0.45
C ALA A 360 24.97 12.01 0.11
N GLY A 361 26.20 11.49 0.22
CA GLY A 361 27.36 12.23 0.71
C GLY A 361 27.16 12.71 2.14
N LYS A 362 27.14 14.04 2.34
CA LYS A 362 27.06 14.68 3.66
C LYS A 362 25.85 14.21 4.49
N TYR A 363 24.73 13.87 3.85
CA TYR A 363 23.50 13.47 4.52
C TYR A 363 23.42 11.97 4.85
N SER A 364 24.43 11.18 4.47
CA SER A 364 24.46 9.72 4.65
C SER A 364 24.11 9.29 6.08
N GLY A 365 23.29 8.24 6.19
CA GLY A 365 22.85 7.64 7.45
C GLY A 365 21.75 8.40 8.20
N LYS A 366 21.46 9.67 7.85
CA LYS A 366 20.40 10.47 8.49
C LYS A 366 19.03 10.05 7.96
N ARG A 367 18.00 10.12 8.81
CA ARG A 367 16.62 9.97 8.33
C ARG A 367 16.25 11.18 7.49
N VAL A 368 15.47 10.95 6.43
CA VAL A 368 15.09 11.99 5.46
C VAL A 368 14.55 13.26 6.12
N ARG A 369 13.58 13.15 7.04
CA ARG A 369 13.00 14.34 7.71
C ARG A 369 13.97 15.02 8.70
N GLU A 370 14.89 14.27 9.31
CA GLU A 370 15.92 14.82 10.20
C GLU A 370 16.94 15.66 9.41
N ALA A 371 17.19 15.31 8.15
CA ALA A 371 18.11 16.04 7.28
C ALA A 371 17.55 17.38 6.79
N ASN A 372 16.23 17.63 6.87
CA ASN A 372 15.60 18.86 6.39
C ASN A 372 16.29 20.12 6.93
N ARG A 373 16.58 20.16 8.23
CA ARG A 373 17.22 21.30 8.87
C ARG A 373 18.60 21.60 8.28
N GLU A 374 19.42 20.57 8.13
CA GLU A 374 20.78 20.71 7.60
C GLU A 374 20.78 21.08 6.12
N ILE A 375 19.86 20.53 5.33
CA ILE A 375 19.68 20.90 3.93
C ILE A 375 19.35 22.39 3.82
N VAL A 376 18.42 22.89 4.65
CA VAL A 376 18.06 24.32 4.67
C VAL A 376 19.23 25.20 5.09
N GLU A 377 20.02 24.77 6.09
CA GLU A 377 21.23 25.48 6.52
C GLU A 377 22.31 25.52 5.44
N ASP A 378 22.50 24.43 4.68
CA ASP A 378 23.44 24.37 3.55
C ASP A 378 23.00 25.30 2.39
N LEU A 379 21.71 25.29 2.03
CA LEU A 379 21.15 26.20 1.04
C LEU A 379 21.30 27.66 1.46
N ARG A 380 21.10 27.97 2.75
CA ARG A 380 21.29 29.32 3.30
C ARG A 380 22.76 29.74 3.23
N ARG A 381 23.69 28.87 3.61
CA ARG A 381 25.14 29.15 3.55
C ARG A 381 25.61 29.45 2.13
N LYS A 382 25.00 28.80 1.14
CA LYS A 382 25.29 29.01 -0.29
C LYS A 382 24.59 30.23 -0.90
N GLY A 383 23.76 30.93 -0.14
CA GLY A 383 22.93 32.02 -0.66
C GLY A 383 21.88 31.55 -1.67
N LEU A 384 21.56 30.25 -1.71
CA LEU A 384 20.57 29.66 -2.62
C LEU A 384 19.18 29.55 -1.99
N LEU A 385 19.06 29.74 -0.67
CA LEU A 385 17.77 29.85 -0.01
C LEU A 385 17.22 31.28 -0.16
N LEU A 386 16.10 31.44 -0.86
CA LEU A 386 15.44 32.74 -1.01
C LEU A 386 14.71 33.12 0.29
N TYR A 387 13.86 32.21 0.78
CA TYR A 387 13.17 32.34 2.06
C TYR A 387 12.73 30.97 2.58
N ALA A 388 12.54 30.86 3.89
CA ALA A 388 12.03 29.68 4.56
C ALA A 388 10.99 30.06 5.62
N SER A 389 9.88 29.35 5.62
CA SER A 389 8.79 29.41 6.61
C SER A 389 8.38 27.99 7.02
N THR A 390 7.30 27.87 7.80
CA THR A 390 6.64 26.59 8.08
C THR A 390 5.20 26.65 7.60
N VAL A 391 4.66 25.49 7.22
CA VAL A 391 3.26 25.33 6.81
C VAL A 391 2.66 24.14 7.54
N VAL A 392 1.39 24.26 7.93
CA VAL A 392 0.61 23.15 8.50
C VAL A 392 -0.34 22.66 7.43
N HIS A 393 -0.22 21.37 7.09
CA HIS A 393 -1.01 20.74 6.04
C HIS A 393 -1.27 19.27 6.35
N GLU A 394 -2.25 18.68 5.67
CA GLU A 394 -2.55 17.26 5.76
C GLU A 394 -1.46 16.43 5.07
N TYR A 395 -0.74 15.62 5.84
CA TYR A 395 0.34 14.78 5.35
C TYR A 395 0.03 13.28 5.57
N PRO A 396 0.35 12.40 4.60
CA PRO A 396 0.07 10.98 4.72
C PRO A 396 0.97 10.31 5.77
N VAL A 397 0.33 9.61 6.71
CA VAL A 397 0.96 8.79 7.75
C VAL A 397 0.52 7.33 7.61
N CYS A 398 1.37 6.41 8.06
CA CYS A 398 1.01 5.00 8.10
C CYS A 398 -0.21 4.80 9.01
N TRP A 399 -1.28 4.19 8.49
CA TRP A 399 -2.51 3.97 9.26
C TRP A 399 -2.30 3.16 10.55
N ARG A 400 -1.26 2.33 10.63
CA ARG A 400 -0.98 1.52 11.82
C ARG A 400 0.03 2.15 12.76
N CYS A 401 1.23 2.47 12.28
CA CYS A 401 2.31 2.96 13.15
C CYS A 401 2.37 4.48 13.26
N LYS A 402 1.54 5.21 12.49
CA LYS A 402 1.42 6.66 12.46
C LYS A 402 2.70 7.40 12.06
N THR A 403 3.70 6.69 11.56
CA THR A 403 4.93 7.29 11.01
C THR A 403 4.61 8.01 9.70
N PRO A 404 5.11 9.24 9.48
CA PRO A 404 4.99 9.93 8.19
C PRO A 404 5.53 9.08 7.06
N LEU A 405 4.74 8.97 5.99
CA LEU A 405 5.11 8.19 4.81
C LEU A 405 6.04 8.99 3.93
N ILE A 406 6.84 8.27 3.13
CA ILE A 406 7.58 8.86 2.03
C ILE A 406 7.13 8.23 0.74
N LEU A 407 7.14 8.99 -0.34
CA LEU A 407 7.06 8.42 -1.67
C LEU A 407 8.44 7.88 -2.03
N LYS A 408 8.48 6.62 -2.47
CA LYS A 408 9.73 5.94 -2.80
C LYS A 408 9.54 5.05 -4.01
N ALA A 409 10.43 5.18 -4.99
CA ALA A 409 10.56 4.25 -6.09
C ALA A 409 10.94 2.87 -5.57
N THR A 410 10.16 1.88 -6.00
CA THR A 410 10.35 0.50 -5.62
C THR A 410 10.00 -0.40 -6.79
N GLU A 411 10.83 -1.40 -7.02
CA GLU A 411 10.51 -2.47 -7.95
C GLU A 411 9.47 -3.38 -7.31
N GLN A 412 8.34 -3.58 -8.00
CA GLN A 412 7.22 -4.35 -7.49
C GLN A 412 6.60 -5.17 -8.62
N TRP A 413 5.82 -6.17 -8.21
CA TRP A 413 4.92 -6.90 -9.10
C TRP A 413 3.53 -6.33 -9.01
N PHE A 414 2.89 -6.15 -10.16
CA PHE A 414 1.53 -5.65 -10.24
C PHE A 414 0.71 -6.43 -11.25
N ILE A 415 -0.60 -6.47 -10.99
CA ILE A 415 -1.59 -6.97 -11.94
C ILE A 415 -2.17 -5.77 -12.68
N ARG A 416 -2.14 -5.83 -14.02
CA ARG A 416 -2.68 -4.80 -14.91
C ARG A 416 -4.22 -4.82 -14.94
N VAL A 417 -4.84 -4.51 -13.80
CA VAL A 417 -6.29 -4.48 -13.65
C VAL A 417 -6.94 -3.38 -14.47
N THR A 418 -6.18 -2.34 -14.87
CA THR A 418 -6.67 -1.31 -15.79
C THR A 418 -7.09 -1.88 -17.15
N ALA A 419 -6.42 -2.94 -17.63
CA ALA A 419 -6.81 -3.65 -18.84
C ALA A 419 -8.18 -4.35 -18.70
N LEU A 420 -8.66 -4.57 -17.47
CA LEU A 420 -9.95 -5.19 -17.17
C LEU A 420 -11.04 -4.18 -16.78
N LYS A 421 -10.75 -2.87 -16.78
CA LYS A 421 -11.65 -1.82 -16.29
C LYS A 421 -13.05 -1.88 -16.90
N GLY A 422 -13.15 -2.06 -18.22
CA GLY A 422 -14.44 -2.15 -18.91
C GLY A 422 -15.29 -3.32 -18.40
N LYS A 423 -14.67 -4.50 -18.27
CA LYS A 423 -15.34 -5.70 -17.75
C LYS A 423 -15.73 -5.53 -16.28
N LEU A 424 -14.88 -4.91 -15.46
CA LEU A 424 -15.20 -4.64 -14.05
C LEU A 424 -16.41 -3.71 -13.90
N LEU A 425 -16.53 -2.69 -14.74
CA LEU A 425 -17.68 -1.79 -14.76
C LEU A 425 -18.96 -2.53 -15.18
N GLU A 426 -18.89 -3.37 -16.21
CA GLU A 426 -20.02 -4.19 -16.67
C GLU A 426 -20.51 -5.16 -15.59
N GLU A 427 -19.59 -5.88 -14.93
CA GLU A 427 -19.95 -6.79 -13.85
C GLU A 427 -20.49 -6.05 -12.62
N ALA A 428 -19.94 -4.88 -12.29
CA ALA A 428 -20.43 -4.06 -11.18
C ALA A 428 -21.87 -3.57 -11.37
N GLU A 429 -22.30 -3.33 -12.61
CA GLU A 429 -23.68 -2.93 -12.95
C GLU A 429 -24.70 -4.06 -12.72
N LYS A 430 -24.26 -5.32 -12.80
CA LYS A 430 -25.10 -6.51 -12.56
C LYS A 430 -25.34 -6.77 -11.07
N VAL A 431 -24.55 -6.15 -10.19
CA VAL A 431 -24.64 -6.34 -8.73
C VAL A 431 -25.78 -5.51 -8.15
N ASN A 432 -26.63 -6.15 -7.33
CA ASN A 432 -27.64 -5.44 -6.55
C ASN A 432 -27.05 -4.88 -5.25
N TRP A 433 -26.87 -3.56 -5.19
CA TRP A 433 -26.31 -2.87 -4.02
C TRP A 433 -27.40 -2.34 -3.09
N ILE A 434 -27.20 -2.54 -1.79
CA ILE A 434 -28.07 -1.98 -0.74
C ILE A 434 -27.17 -1.18 0.21
N PRO A 435 -27.30 0.16 0.27
CA PRO A 435 -28.16 1.01 -0.55
C PRO A 435 -27.65 1.18 -1.99
N ARG A 436 -28.56 1.47 -2.94
CA ARG A 436 -28.24 1.52 -4.39
C ARG A 436 -27.13 2.52 -4.74
N TRP A 437 -27.08 3.66 -4.07
CA TRP A 437 -26.07 4.71 -4.32
C TRP A 437 -24.64 4.24 -4.03
N ALA A 438 -24.44 3.26 -3.15
CA ALA A 438 -23.12 2.73 -2.83
C ALA A 438 -22.47 2.08 -4.05
N GLY A 439 -23.25 1.33 -4.84
CA GLY A 439 -22.80 0.77 -6.11
C GLY A 439 -22.77 1.81 -7.23
N ALA A 440 -23.88 2.52 -7.43
CA ALA A 440 -24.08 3.41 -8.58
C ALA A 440 -23.12 4.60 -8.62
N SER A 441 -22.70 5.09 -7.44
CA SER A 441 -21.81 6.25 -7.33
C SER A 441 -20.46 5.87 -6.73
N ARG A 442 -20.42 5.40 -5.49
CA ARG A 442 -19.14 5.24 -4.76
C ARG A 442 -18.23 4.18 -5.40
N PHE A 443 -18.75 2.97 -5.62
CA PHE A 443 -17.96 1.89 -6.21
C PHE A 443 -17.65 2.15 -7.70
N ARG A 444 -18.62 2.67 -8.46
CA ARG A 444 -18.43 3.04 -9.87
C ARG A 444 -17.34 4.11 -10.05
N ASN A 445 -17.37 5.20 -9.28
CA ASN A 445 -16.36 6.26 -9.37
C ASN A 445 -14.97 5.73 -9.03
N TRP A 446 -14.87 4.83 -8.04
CA TRP A 446 -13.62 4.16 -7.73
C TRP A 446 -13.09 3.31 -8.89
N LEU A 447 -13.95 2.51 -9.54
CA LEU A 447 -13.58 1.76 -10.75
C LEU A 447 -13.20 2.66 -11.94
N GLN A 448 -13.77 3.87 -12.03
CA GLN A 448 -13.39 4.84 -13.05
C GLN A 448 -11.98 5.40 -12.85
N ALA A 449 -11.50 5.48 -11.61
CA ALA A 449 -10.14 5.92 -11.27
C ALA A 449 -9.17 4.75 -11.01
N LEU A 450 -9.49 3.55 -11.50
CA LEU A 450 -8.72 2.33 -11.24
C LEU A 450 -7.27 2.48 -11.71
N LYS A 451 -6.33 2.09 -10.85
CA LYS A 451 -4.89 1.99 -11.13
C LYS A 451 -4.46 0.52 -11.07
N ASP A 452 -3.35 0.19 -11.71
CA ASP A 452 -2.82 -1.18 -11.66
C ASP A 452 -2.40 -1.55 -10.24
N TRP A 453 -2.82 -2.74 -9.81
CA TRP A 453 -2.75 -3.17 -8.43
C TRP A 453 -1.39 -3.80 -8.12
N VAL A 454 -0.67 -3.21 -7.19
CA VAL A 454 0.59 -3.73 -6.66
C VAL A 454 0.30 -4.86 -5.68
N ILE A 455 0.71 -6.08 -6.04
CA ILE A 455 0.34 -7.29 -5.29
C ILE A 455 1.44 -7.79 -4.36
N THR A 456 2.66 -7.26 -4.42
CA THR A 456 3.78 -7.67 -3.56
C THR A 456 3.97 -6.73 -2.37
N ARG A 457 4.46 -7.29 -1.26
CA ARG A 457 4.79 -6.58 -0.02
C ARG A 457 6.08 -7.13 0.58
N GLN A 458 6.98 -6.22 0.99
CA GLN A 458 8.24 -6.55 1.64
C GLN A 458 8.02 -6.88 3.13
N ARG A 459 7.33 -7.98 3.43
CA ARG A 459 6.95 -8.41 4.79
C ARG A 459 7.32 -9.87 5.05
N TYR A 460 7.05 -10.36 6.26
CA TYR A 460 7.41 -11.72 6.68
C TYR A 460 6.19 -12.64 6.76
N TRP A 461 5.05 -12.16 7.25
CA TRP A 461 3.84 -12.93 7.51
C TRP A 461 2.74 -12.63 6.49
N GLY A 462 2.54 -13.57 5.58
CA GLY A 462 1.49 -13.57 4.57
C GLY A 462 1.73 -14.65 3.53
N THR A 463 0.78 -14.80 2.61
CA THR A 463 0.89 -15.72 1.47
C THR A 463 2.14 -15.39 0.66
N PRO A 464 3.15 -16.28 0.57
CA PRO A 464 4.37 -15.96 -0.16
C PRO A 464 4.09 -15.79 -1.65
N ALA A 465 4.67 -14.77 -2.30
CA ALA A 465 4.49 -14.56 -3.73
C ALA A 465 5.11 -15.73 -4.51
N PRO A 466 4.37 -16.39 -5.42
CA PRO A 466 4.81 -17.65 -6.02
C PRO A 466 5.66 -17.43 -7.27
N ILE A 467 6.64 -16.54 -7.17
CA ILE A 467 7.48 -16.12 -8.31
C ILE A 467 8.91 -16.53 -8.01
N TRP A 468 9.48 -17.40 -8.84
CA TRP A 468 10.88 -17.81 -8.79
C TRP A 468 11.66 -17.10 -9.88
N VAL A 469 12.82 -16.54 -9.54
CA VAL A 469 13.69 -15.79 -10.45
C VAL A 469 15.07 -16.44 -10.46
N CYS A 470 15.65 -16.60 -11.66
CA CYS A 470 17.00 -17.08 -11.83
C CYS A 470 18.01 -16.02 -11.42
N ASP A 471 18.96 -16.41 -10.56
CA ASP A 471 20.05 -15.56 -10.09
C ASP A 471 21.06 -15.12 -11.18
N LYS A 472 21.12 -15.84 -12.31
CA LYS A 472 22.06 -15.55 -13.42
C LYS A 472 21.44 -14.78 -14.58
N CYS A 473 20.30 -15.23 -15.09
CA CYS A 473 19.73 -14.69 -16.34
C CYS A 473 18.46 -13.85 -16.14
N GLY A 474 17.93 -13.77 -14.92
CA GLY A 474 16.70 -13.01 -14.62
C GLY A 474 15.41 -13.63 -15.16
N TYR A 475 15.47 -14.79 -15.84
CA TYR A 475 14.28 -15.56 -16.21
C TYR A 475 13.46 -15.88 -14.95
N TYR A 476 12.14 -15.79 -15.04
CA TYR A 476 11.24 -16.07 -13.93
C TYR A 476 10.16 -17.08 -14.31
N GLU A 477 9.67 -17.81 -13.31
CA GLU A 477 8.51 -18.70 -13.41
C GLU A 477 7.52 -18.35 -12.31
N VAL A 478 6.23 -18.42 -12.64
CA VAL A 478 5.13 -18.25 -11.68
C VAL A 478 4.51 -19.61 -11.43
N ILE A 479 4.49 -20.03 -10.17
CA ILE A 479 3.99 -21.35 -9.75
C ILE A 479 2.55 -21.22 -9.27
N GLY A 480 1.65 -22.05 -9.77
CA GLY A 480 0.22 -21.99 -9.47
C GLY A 480 -0.26 -22.96 -8.40
N SER A 481 0.54 -23.96 -8.03
CA SER A 481 0.16 -24.99 -7.05
C SER A 481 1.37 -25.64 -6.39
N LEU A 482 1.14 -26.35 -5.29
CA LEU A 482 2.19 -27.17 -4.65
C LEU A 482 2.59 -28.36 -5.53
N GLU A 483 1.66 -28.92 -6.29
CA GLU A 483 1.93 -30.00 -7.25
C GLU A 483 2.92 -29.56 -8.33
N GLU A 484 2.68 -28.40 -8.97
CA GLU A 484 3.61 -27.81 -9.95
C GLU A 484 4.99 -27.55 -9.35
N LEU A 485 5.05 -27.10 -8.08
CA LEU A 485 6.33 -26.90 -7.41
C LEU A 485 7.06 -28.23 -7.14
N ALA A 486 6.32 -29.26 -6.76
CA ALA A 486 6.86 -30.57 -6.44
C ALA A 486 7.41 -31.30 -7.68
N GLU A 487 6.84 -31.06 -8.86
CA GLU A 487 7.40 -31.53 -10.14
C GLU A 487 8.80 -30.96 -10.40
N LYS A 488 9.05 -29.71 -9.98
CA LYS A 488 10.36 -29.06 -10.08
C LYS A 488 11.31 -29.53 -8.97
N LYS A 489 10.79 -29.70 -7.76
CA LYS A 489 11.54 -30.04 -6.54
C LYS A 489 10.67 -30.87 -5.58
N PRO A 490 10.79 -32.21 -5.57
CA PRO A 490 9.91 -33.09 -4.77
C PRO A 490 9.88 -32.80 -3.27
N GLU A 491 10.94 -32.19 -2.72
CA GLU A 491 11.03 -31.77 -1.33
C GLU A 491 9.99 -30.69 -0.95
N ALA A 492 9.40 -30.00 -1.93
CA ALA A 492 8.31 -29.06 -1.71
C ALA A 492 7.12 -29.71 -0.97
N ASN A 493 6.81 -30.98 -1.24
CA ASN A 493 5.74 -31.71 -0.54
C ASN A 493 6.04 -32.00 0.94
N ARG A 494 7.28 -31.79 1.39
CA ARG A 494 7.75 -32.10 2.74
C ARG A 494 7.96 -30.85 3.59
N VAL A 495 7.68 -29.66 3.05
CA VAL A 495 7.81 -28.44 3.84
C VAL A 495 6.79 -28.44 4.98
N PRO A 496 7.19 -28.04 6.21
CA PRO A 496 6.27 -27.92 7.33
C PRO A 496 5.08 -27.03 6.97
N ASP A 497 5.36 -25.91 6.30
CA ASP A 497 4.37 -24.93 5.88
C ASP A 497 4.77 -24.26 4.55
N LEU A 498 3.80 -23.71 3.81
CA LEU A 498 4.03 -22.91 2.60
C LEU A 498 4.46 -21.47 2.91
N HIS A 499 4.41 -21.04 4.16
CA HIS A 499 4.94 -19.76 4.60
C HIS A 499 6.47 -19.68 4.54
N LYS A 500 6.97 -18.45 4.65
CA LYS A 500 8.38 -18.20 4.95
C LYS A 500 8.74 -18.81 6.32
N PRO A 501 10.00 -19.15 6.59
CA PRO A 501 11.08 -19.27 5.63
C PRO A 501 11.06 -20.62 4.88
N TRP A 502 10.19 -21.57 5.23
CA TRP A 502 10.24 -22.94 4.69
C TRP A 502 10.14 -22.98 3.17
N ILE A 503 9.23 -22.20 2.58
CA ILE A 503 9.10 -22.15 1.12
C ILE A 503 10.28 -21.47 0.41
N ASP A 504 10.97 -20.55 1.10
CA ASP A 504 12.13 -19.81 0.54
C ASP A 504 13.31 -20.74 0.28
N ASN A 505 13.39 -21.86 1.01
CA ASN A 505 14.43 -22.86 0.87
C ASN A 505 14.23 -23.76 -0.37
N ILE A 506 13.05 -23.73 -0.99
CA ILE A 506 12.76 -24.52 -2.20
C ILE A 506 13.35 -23.82 -3.42
N THR A 507 14.43 -24.39 -3.94
CA THR A 507 15.15 -23.91 -5.12
C THR A 507 15.36 -25.04 -6.12
N TYR A 508 15.49 -24.68 -7.40
CA TYR A 508 15.68 -25.64 -8.49
C TYR A 508 16.50 -25.05 -9.64
N PRO A 509 17.09 -25.88 -10.53
CA PRO A 509 17.85 -25.39 -11.68
C PRO A 509 16.97 -24.64 -12.69
N CYS A 510 17.47 -23.50 -13.17
CA CYS A 510 16.80 -22.68 -14.16
C CYS A 510 16.73 -23.43 -15.51
N PRO A 511 15.55 -23.56 -16.12
CA PRO A 511 15.40 -24.28 -17.38
C PRO A 511 16.01 -23.55 -18.59
N LYS A 512 16.38 -22.26 -18.44
CA LYS A 512 16.98 -21.46 -19.52
C LYS A 512 18.50 -21.45 -19.52
N CYS A 513 19.14 -21.41 -18.35
CA CYS A 513 20.60 -21.23 -18.26
C CYS A 513 21.28 -22.11 -17.21
N GLY A 514 20.55 -23.00 -16.53
CA GLY A 514 21.10 -23.84 -15.44
C GLY A 514 21.52 -23.08 -14.18
N GLY A 515 21.21 -21.78 -14.06
CA GLY A 515 21.37 -21.01 -12.82
C GLY A 515 20.42 -21.48 -11.72
N LEU A 516 20.44 -20.85 -10.55
CA LEU A 516 19.57 -21.25 -9.43
C LEU A 516 18.29 -20.40 -9.44
N MET A 517 17.14 -21.05 -9.51
CA MET A 517 15.83 -20.41 -9.34
C MET A 517 15.55 -20.25 -7.86
N LYS A 518 15.32 -19.01 -7.41
CA LYS A 518 14.95 -18.67 -6.03
C LYS A 518 13.65 -17.89 -6.00
N ARG A 519 12.80 -18.17 -5.02
CA ARG A 519 11.59 -17.37 -4.80
C ARG A 519 11.96 -15.92 -4.49
N ILE A 520 11.20 -14.96 -4.98
CA ILE A 520 11.33 -13.57 -4.53
C ILE A 520 11.02 -13.47 -3.03
N PRO A 521 11.65 -12.56 -2.27
CA PRO A 521 11.46 -12.51 -0.82
C PRO A 521 10.07 -12.01 -0.39
N ASP A 522 9.30 -11.42 -1.30
CA ASP A 522 8.04 -10.73 -1.03
C ASP A 522 6.89 -11.71 -0.69
N VAL A 523 5.95 -11.23 0.10
CA VAL A 523 4.63 -11.86 0.28
C VAL A 523 3.59 -11.11 -0.56
N LEU A 524 2.43 -11.72 -0.76
CA LEU A 524 1.30 -11.10 -1.42
C LEU A 524 0.61 -10.09 -0.51
N ASP A 525 -0.09 -9.15 -1.14
CA ASP A 525 -0.99 -8.22 -0.49
C ASP A 525 -2.14 -8.96 0.20
N VAL A 526 -2.48 -8.60 1.43
CA VAL A 526 -3.58 -9.23 2.20
C VAL A 526 -4.95 -9.01 1.56
N TRP A 527 -5.09 -7.96 0.75
CA TRP A 527 -6.30 -7.74 -0.03
C TRP A 527 -6.47 -8.75 -1.16
N LEU A 528 -5.37 -9.38 -1.60
CA LEU A 528 -5.42 -10.56 -2.47
C LEU A 528 -5.94 -11.75 -1.68
N ASP A 529 -5.41 -12.02 -0.49
CA ASP A 529 -5.87 -13.13 0.36
C ASP A 529 -7.39 -13.04 0.64
N SER A 530 -7.88 -11.88 1.10
CA SER A 530 -9.32 -11.68 1.31
C SER A 530 -10.12 -11.60 0.01
N GLY A 531 -9.53 -11.04 -1.06
CA GLY A 531 -10.15 -10.91 -2.38
C GLY A 531 -10.44 -12.24 -3.08
N VAL A 532 -9.69 -13.30 -2.77
CA VAL A 532 -9.88 -14.64 -3.35
C VAL A 532 -10.84 -15.53 -2.55
N ALA A 533 -11.36 -15.04 -1.40
CA ALA A 533 -12.16 -15.84 -0.48
C ALA A 533 -13.40 -16.49 -1.13
N PHE A 534 -13.97 -15.87 -2.15
CA PHE A 534 -15.17 -16.36 -2.83
C PHE A 534 -14.99 -17.72 -3.50
N TYR A 535 -13.77 -18.08 -3.92
CA TYR A 535 -13.45 -19.40 -4.46
C TYR A 535 -12.46 -20.17 -3.59
N ALA A 536 -11.54 -19.49 -2.90
CA ALA A 536 -10.56 -20.14 -2.04
C ALA A 536 -11.22 -20.85 -0.84
N SER A 537 -12.29 -20.27 -0.28
CA SER A 537 -13.09 -20.93 0.77
C SER A 537 -13.84 -22.18 0.29
N LEU A 538 -13.90 -22.41 -1.03
CA LEU A 538 -14.48 -23.60 -1.65
C LEU A 538 -13.43 -24.66 -1.99
N GLY A 539 -12.13 -24.39 -1.76
CA GLY A 539 -11.03 -25.26 -2.15
C GLY A 539 -10.65 -25.15 -3.64
N TYR A 540 -11.29 -24.28 -4.41
CA TYR A 540 -10.95 -24.06 -5.83
C TYR A 540 -9.53 -23.48 -5.96
N PRO A 541 -8.68 -23.94 -6.91
CA PRO A 541 -9.02 -24.69 -8.12
C PRO A 541 -9.01 -26.23 -7.99
N ARG A 542 -8.86 -26.78 -6.79
CA ARG A 542 -8.75 -28.23 -6.58
C ARG A 542 -10.07 -28.97 -6.78
#